data_AF-A0A954P4N9-F1
#
_entry.id   AF-A0A954P4N9-F1
#
_cell.length_a   1.000
_cell.length_b   1.000
_cell.length_c   1.000
_cell.angle_alpha   90.00
_cell.angle_beta   90.00
_cell.angle_gamma   90.00
#
_symmetry.space_group_name_H-M   'P 1'
#
loop_
_entity.id
_entity.type
_entity.pdbx_description
1 polymer ?
#
loop_
_entity_poly.entity_id
_entity_poly.type
_entity_poly.pdbx_seq_one_letter_code
_entity_poly.pdbx_strand_id
1 'polypeptide(L)'
;MTDAQLDIAPVPGQWTTRQVVAHIADFEPVYADRMKRVIAEEQPTFFGGDPDLFAARLAYENRNMEEELNLIRAVRRHVARLFRSMDPAVLERTGNHSEDGPITLEVLLSRITDHIPHHVSFIHQKREAMSR
;
A
#
# COMPACT_ATOMS: atom_id res chain seq x y z
N MET A 1 13.24 15.44 -5.08
CA MET A 1 13.63 14.74 -6.33
C MET A 1 12.99 15.52 -7.45
N THR A 2 13.71 15.80 -8.54
CA THR A 2 13.09 16.32 -9.77
C THR A 2 12.24 15.22 -10.40
N ASP A 3 11.36 15.58 -11.33
CA ASP A 3 10.52 14.59 -12.03
C ASP A 3 11.38 13.53 -12.74
N ALA A 4 12.43 13.96 -13.45
CA ALA A 4 13.40 13.04 -14.06
C ALA A 4 14.07 12.10 -13.03
N GLN A 5 14.36 12.56 -11.80
CA GLN A 5 14.94 11.70 -10.76
C GLN A 5 13.96 10.62 -10.26
N LEU A 6 12.64 10.83 -10.39
CA LEU A 6 11.65 9.84 -9.97
C LEU A 6 11.69 8.58 -10.85
N ASP A 7 12.17 8.73 -12.09
CA ASP A 7 12.16 7.70 -13.14
C ASP A 7 13.52 7.02 -13.33
N ILE A 8 14.54 7.41 -12.56
CA ILE A 8 15.85 6.75 -12.57
C ILE A 8 15.76 5.47 -11.74
N ALA A 9 16.30 4.38 -12.30
CA ALA A 9 16.52 3.11 -11.62
C ALA A 9 18.02 2.92 -11.33
N PRO A 10 18.59 3.55 -10.28
CA PRO A 10 20.03 3.47 -10.01
C PRO A 10 20.46 2.09 -9.49
N VAL A 11 19.51 1.26 -9.10
CA VAL A 11 19.73 -0.12 -8.67
C VAL A 11 19.09 -1.05 -9.72
N PRO A 12 19.88 -1.80 -10.51
CA PRO A 12 19.37 -2.69 -11.55
C PRO A 12 18.32 -3.66 -11.03
N GLY A 13 17.24 -3.84 -11.77
CA GLY A 13 16.15 -4.76 -11.43
C GLY A 13 15.19 -4.27 -10.33
N GLN A 14 15.41 -3.09 -9.74
CA GLN A 14 14.46 -2.51 -8.80
C GLN A 14 13.56 -1.47 -9.47
N TRP A 15 12.35 -1.31 -8.92
CA TRP A 15 11.43 -0.24 -9.31
C TRP A 15 12.02 1.16 -9.16
N THR A 16 11.57 2.08 -10.01
CA THR A 16 11.81 3.52 -9.87
C THR A 16 11.06 4.09 -8.66
N THR A 17 11.39 5.30 -8.22
CA THR A 17 10.64 5.95 -7.13
C THR A 17 9.17 6.18 -7.53
N ARG A 18 8.89 6.51 -8.80
CA ARG A 18 7.51 6.62 -9.30
C ARG A 18 6.74 5.31 -9.16
N GLN A 19 7.34 4.20 -9.58
CA GLN A 19 6.74 2.88 -9.46
C GLN A 19 6.51 2.47 -8.00
N VAL A 20 7.43 2.78 -7.09
CA VAL A 20 7.25 2.53 -5.65
C VAL A 20 6.06 3.31 -5.09
N VAL A 21 5.92 4.60 -5.42
CA VAL A 21 4.78 5.39 -4.92
C VAL A 21 3.45 4.94 -5.53
N ALA A 22 3.43 4.63 -6.82
CA ALA A 22 2.26 4.06 -7.48
C ALA A 22 1.83 2.73 -6.84
N HIS A 23 2.80 1.85 -6.52
CA HIS A 23 2.55 0.61 -5.80
C HIS A 23 1.87 0.86 -4.44
N ILE A 24 2.40 1.80 -3.65
CA ILE A 24 1.78 2.19 -2.37
C ILE A 24 0.35 2.65 -2.62
N ALA A 25 0.15 3.57 -3.56
CA ALA A 25 -1.14 4.17 -3.83
C ALA A 25 -2.21 3.16 -4.26
N ASP A 26 -1.87 2.13 -5.04
CA ASP A 26 -2.81 1.08 -5.43
C ASP A 26 -3.17 0.14 -4.27
N PHE A 27 -2.22 -0.17 -3.38
CA PHE A 27 -2.48 -1.08 -2.27
C PHE A 27 -3.21 -0.40 -1.10
N GLU A 28 -3.23 0.93 -1.02
CA GLU A 28 -4.03 1.67 -0.04
C GLU A 28 -5.55 1.34 -0.15
N PRO A 29 -6.23 1.56 -1.30
CA PRO A 29 -7.62 1.14 -1.50
C PRO A 29 -7.86 -0.36 -1.31
N VAL A 30 -6.91 -1.20 -1.75
CA VAL A 30 -7.03 -2.67 -1.62
C VAL A 30 -7.11 -3.06 -0.14
N TYR A 31 -6.20 -2.55 0.69
CA TYR A 31 -6.24 -2.81 2.12
C TYR A 31 -7.45 -2.14 2.80
N ALA A 32 -7.85 -0.95 2.36
CA ALA A 32 -9.04 -0.30 2.87
C ALA A 32 -10.32 -1.12 2.59
N ASP A 33 -10.45 -1.72 1.40
CA ASP A 33 -11.54 -2.64 1.07
C ASP A 33 -11.52 -3.87 1.98
N ARG A 34 -10.38 -4.57 2.06
CA ARG A 34 -10.20 -5.75 2.91
C ARG A 34 -10.60 -5.47 4.37
N MET A 35 -10.09 -4.39 4.94
CA MET A 35 -10.41 -4.00 6.32
C MET A 35 -11.89 -3.69 6.50
N LYS A 36 -12.51 -2.93 5.59
CA LYS A 36 -13.95 -2.63 5.67
C LYS A 36 -14.82 -3.89 5.57
N ARG A 37 -14.45 -4.86 4.73
CA ARG A 37 -15.13 -6.16 4.66
C ARG A 37 -15.02 -6.90 5.98
N VAL A 38 -13.81 -7.06 6.52
CA VAL A 38 -13.61 -7.74 7.80
C VAL A 38 -14.41 -7.08 8.94
N ILE A 39 -14.54 -5.76 8.92
CA ILE A 39 -15.36 -5.02 9.89
C ILE A 39 -16.86 -5.30 9.69
N ALA A 40 -17.34 -5.28 8.45
CA ALA A 40 -18.79 -5.25 8.16
C ALA A 40 -19.42 -6.63 7.91
N GLU A 41 -18.63 -7.62 7.50
CA GLU A 41 -19.08 -8.94 7.07
C GLU A 41 -18.58 -10.03 8.02
N GLU A 42 -19.26 -11.17 8.05
CA GLU A 42 -18.86 -12.33 8.84
C GLU A 42 -17.87 -13.21 8.06
N GLN A 43 -16.60 -13.21 8.51
CA GLN A 43 -15.50 -14.01 7.93
C GLN A 43 -15.37 -13.90 6.39
N PRO A 44 -15.36 -12.69 5.81
CA PRO A 44 -15.36 -12.51 4.36
C PRO A 44 -14.10 -13.08 3.72
N THR A 45 -14.22 -13.54 2.48
CA THR A 45 -13.05 -13.87 1.66
C THR A 45 -12.62 -12.63 0.87
N PHE A 46 -11.31 -12.36 0.82
CA PHE A 46 -10.75 -11.29 0.00
C PHE A 46 -9.49 -11.76 -0.71
N PHE A 47 -9.27 -11.21 -1.90
CA PHE A 47 -8.20 -11.65 -2.78
C PHE A 47 -6.88 -10.95 -2.49
N GLY A 48 -5.79 -11.69 -2.69
CA GLY A 48 -4.44 -11.16 -2.86
C GLY A 48 -4.34 -10.22 -4.05
N GLY A 49 -3.20 -9.56 -4.18
CA GLY A 49 -2.89 -8.69 -5.30
C GLY A 49 -1.42 -8.89 -5.65
N ASP A 50 -1.15 -9.25 -6.90
CA ASP A 50 0.21 -9.41 -7.41
C ASP A 50 0.79 -8.01 -7.73
N PRO A 51 1.77 -7.54 -6.95
CA PRO A 51 2.26 -6.18 -7.09
C PRO A 51 3.10 -6.00 -8.37
N ASP A 52 3.73 -7.05 -8.90
CA ASP A 52 4.48 -7.01 -10.15
C ASP A 52 3.53 -6.92 -11.35
N LEU A 53 2.41 -7.66 -11.32
CA LEU A 53 1.38 -7.54 -12.35
C LEU A 53 0.73 -6.15 -12.34
N PHE A 54 0.50 -5.57 -11.17
CA PHE A 54 -0.04 -4.21 -11.05
C PHE A 54 0.94 -3.20 -11.64
N ALA A 55 2.22 -3.28 -11.25
CA ALA A 55 3.26 -2.41 -11.79
C ALA A 55 3.41 -2.52 -13.32
N ALA A 56 3.29 -3.74 -13.86
CA ALA A 56 3.43 -4.00 -15.29
C ALA A 56 2.21 -3.58 -16.13
N ARG A 57 1.00 -3.50 -15.54
CA ARG A 57 -0.25 -3.34 -16.29
C ARG A 57 -1.04 -2.07 -15.99
N LEU A 58 -0.70 -1.34 -14.94
CA LEU A 58 -1.43 -0.15 -14.50
C LEU A 58 -0.64 1.15 -14.73
N ALA A 59 0.23 1.14 -15.75
CA ALA A 59 0.94 2.29 -16.29
C ALA A 59 1.67 3.14 -15.23
N TYR A 60 2.38 2.49 -14.31
CA TYR A 60 3.03 3.16 -13.17
C TYR A 60 4.00 4.26 -13.60
N GLU A 61 4.67 4.08 -14.73
CA GLU A 61 5.60 5.03 -15.33
C GLU A 61 4.93 6.36 -15.75
N ASN A 62 3.62 6.37 -15.97
CA ASN A 62 2.88 7.55 -16.42
C ASN A 62 2.12 8.26 -15.30
N ARG A 63 2.18 7.75 -14.06
CA ARG A 63 1.38 8.25 -12.95
C ARG A 63 1.91 9.57 -12.38
N ASN A 64 0.99 10.47 -12.04
CA ASN A 64 1.32 11.75 -11.45
C ASN A 64 1.58 11.60 -9.94
N MET A 65 2.78 11.97 -9.49
CA MET A 65 3.21 11.82 -8.10
C MET A 65 2.30 12.52 -7.09
N GLU A 66 1.79 13.72 -7.41
CA GLU A 66 0.94 14.47 -6.50
C GLU A 66 -0.44 13.81 -6.35
N GLU A 67 -1.00 13.31 -7.44
CA GLU A 67 -2.27 12.57 -7.43
C GLU A 67 -2.16 11.29 -6.58
N GLU A 68 -1.10 10.50 -6.77
CA GLU A 68 -0.87 9.27 -5.99
C GLU A 68 -0.72 9.58 -4.48
N LEU A 69 0.07 10.61 -4.13
CA LEU A 69 0.22 11.03 -2.73
C LEU A 69 -1.11 11.54 -2.13
N ASN A 70 -1.95 12.19 -2.92
CA ASN A 70 -3.27 12.64 -2.49
C ASN A 70 -4.22 11.47 -2.25
N LEU A 71 -4.19 10.44 -3.10
CA LEU A 71 -4.94 9.19 -2.90
C LEU A 71 -4.54 8.51 -1.60
N ILE A 72 -3.24 8.30 -1.38
CA ILE A 72 -2.71 7.69 -0.15
C ILE A 72 -3.23 8.43 1.10
N ARG A 73 -3.08 9.76 1.12
CA ARG A 73 -3.54 10.59 2.25
C ARG A 73 -5.06 10.48 2.46
N ALA A 74 -5.84 10.50 1.39
CA ALA A 74 -7.30 10.43 1.46
C ALA A 74 -7.77 9.09 2.04
N VAL A 75 -7.21 7.99 1.57
CA VAL A 75 -7.53 6.63 2.04
C VAL A 75 -7.13 6.45 3.50
N ARG A 76 -5.89 6.82 3.87
CA ARG A 76 -5.43 6.75 5.27
C ARG A 76 -6.30 7.56 6.22
N ARG A 77 -6.65 8.78 5.84
CA ARG A 77 -7.53 9.64 6.65
C ARG A 77 -8.92 9.02 6.81
N HIS A 78 -9.46 8.43 5.76
CA HIS A 78 -10.76 7.75 5.80
C HIS A 78 -10.72 6.55 6.74
N VAL A 79 -9.78 5.62 6.55
CA VAL A 79 -9.65 4.39 7.35
C VAL A 79 -9.32 4.72 8.81
N ALA A 80 -8.39 5.63 9.07
CA ALA A 80 -8.02 6.00 10.45
C ALA A 80 -9.19 6.62 11.22
N ARG A 81 -10.10 7.34 10.55
CA ARG A 81 -11.31 7.85 11.18
C ARG A 81 -12.28 6.73 11.56
N LEU A 82 -12.40 5.68 10.74
CA LEU A 82 -13.22 4.51 11.07
C LEU A 82 -12.72 3.84 12.35
N PHE A 83 -11.42 3.50 12.40
CA PHE A 83 -10.84 2.85 13.57
C PHE A 83 -10.93 3.69 14.84
N ARG A 84 -10.75 5.02 14.76
CA ARG A 84 -10.93 5.91 15.92
C ARG A 84 -12.35 5.96 16.47
N SER A 85 -13.36 5.54 15.69
CA SER A 85 -14.76 5.50 16.10
C SER A 85 -15.25 4.12 16.54
N MET A 86 -14.39 3.10 16.53
CA MET A 86 -14.77 1.71 16.82
C MET A 86 -14.21 1.24 18.16
N ASP A 87 -14.88 0.24 18.75
CA ASP A 87 -14.36 -0.48 19.91
C ASP A 87 -13.08 -1.25 19.51
N PRO A 88 -11.99 -1.18 20.30
CA PRO A 88 -10.76 -1.93 20.01
C PRO A 88 -10.96 -3.44 19.77
N ALA A 89 -11.99 -4.06 20.35
CA ALA A 89 -12.33 -5.46 20.12
C ALA A 89 -12.63 -5.78 18.64
N VAL A 90 -12.93 -4.77 17.80
CA VAL A 90 -13.08 -4.96 16.34
C VAL A 90 -11.81 -5.53 15.70
N LEU A 91 -10.63 -5.29 16.29
CA LEU A 91 -9.34 -5.76 15.79
C LEU A 91 -9.21 -7.29 15.80
N GLU A 92 -9.99 -7.97 16.64
CA GLU A 92 -10.04 -9.43 16.74
C GLU A 92 -10.88 -10.08 15.62
N ARG A 93 -11.68 -9.29 14.88
CA ARG A 93 -12.46 -9.80 13.74
C ARG A 93 -11.52 -10.39 12.69
N THR A 94 -11.97 -11.45 12.02
CA THR A 94 -11.20 -12.19 11.03
C THR A 94 -11.87 -12.21 9.68
N GLY A 95 -11.06 -12.42 8.63
CA GLY A 95 -11.52 -12.85 7.33
C GLY A 95 -10.48 -13.74 6.67
N ASN A 96 -10.78 -14.23 5.47
CA ASN A 96 -10.00 -15.24 4.76
C ASN A 96 -9.28 -14.60 3.56
N HIS A 97 -7.97 -14.42 3.66
CA HIS A 97 -7.14 -14.04 2.52
C HIS A 97 -7.01 -15.24 1.56
N SER A 98 -7.20 -15.04 0.26
CA SER A 98 -7.18 -16.11 -0.73
C SER A 98 -5.85 -16.90 -0.78
N GLU A 99 -4.76 -16.31 -0.31
CA GLU A 99 -3.42 -16.91 -0.32
C GLU A 99 -2.89 -17.21 1.09
N ASP A 100 -3.20 -16.36 2.08
CA ASP A 100 -2.63 -16.45 3.44
C ASP A 100 -3.56 -17.19 4.41
N GLY A 101 -4.79 -17.49 3.99
CA GLY A 101 -5.81 -18.08 4.85
C GLY A 101 -6.38 -17.06 5.86
N PRO A 102 -6.85 -17.53 7.03
CA PRO A 102 -7.45 -16.68 8.04
C PRO A 102 -6.48 -15.63 8.58
N ILE A 103 -6.88 -14.36 8.55
CA ILE A 103 -6.11 -13.25 9.13
C ILE A 103 -7.02 -12.31 9.92
N THR A 104 -6.49 -11.72 10.99
CA THR A 104 -7.21 -10.74 11.81
C THR A 104 -7.18 -9.35 11.18
N LEU A 105 -8.12 -8.50 11.58
CA LEU A 105 -8.13 -7.08 11.25
C LEU A 105 -6.88 -6.38 11.77
N GLU A 106 -6.38 -6.78 12.95
CA GLU A 106 -5.11 -6.29 13.49
C GLU A 106 -3.93 -6.56 12.56
N VAL A 107 -3.81 -7.78 12.02
CA VAL A 107 -2.74 -8.13 11.07
C VAL A 107 -2.84 -7.30 9.79
N LEU A 108 -4.05 -7.10 9.26
CA LEU A 108 -4.27 -6.22 8.10
C LEU A 108 -3.83 -4.78 8.38
N LEU A 109 -4.21 -4.24 9.55
CA LEU A 109 -3.86 -2.88 9.97
C LEU A 109 -2.35 -2.71 10.17
N SER A 110 -1.70 -3.70 10.78
CA SER A 110 -0.25 -3.71 10.99
C SER A 110 0.49 -3.74 9.65
N ARG A 111 0.16 -4.68 8.76
CA ARG A 111 0.75 -4.81 7.42
C ARG A 111 0.65 -3.51 6.62
N ILE A 112 -0.52 -2.88 6.58
CA ILE A 112 -0.68 -1.63 5.84
C ILE A 112 0.07 -0.49 6.54
N THR A 113 0.18 -0.46 7.87
CA THR A 113 0.95 0.58 8.58
C THR A 113 2.45 0.46 8.33
N ASP A 114 2.98 -0.77 8.28
CA ASP A 114 4.40 -1.05 8.02
C ASP A 114 4.79 -0.94 6.54
N HIS A 115 3.80 -0.95 5.64
CA HIS A 115 4.00 -0.90 4.19
C HIS A 115 4.75 0.35 3.72
N ILE A 116 4.37 1.54 4.20
CA ILE A 116 5.03 2.79 3.82
C ILE A 116 6.47 2.84 4.35
N PRO A 117 6.75 2.62 5.66
CA PRO A 117 8.12 2.55 6.17
C PRO A 117 9.01 1.58 5.40
N HIS A 118 8.50 0.39 5.08
CA HIS A 118 9.21 -0.59 4.27
C HIS A 118 9.65 -0.01 2.92
N HIS A 119 8.71 0.58 2.15
CA HIS A 119 9.01 1.10 0.81
C HIS A 119 9.79 2.42 0.82
N VAL A 120 9.62 3.26 1.84
CA VAL A 120 10.40 4.49 2.02
C VAL A 120 11.89 4.18 2.17
N SER A 121 12.24 3.05 2.78
CA SER A 121 13.64 2.59 2.84
C SER A 121 14.28 2.43 1.44
N PHE A 122 13.53 1.94 0.45
CA PHE A 122 14.01 1.81 -0.93
C PHE A 122 14.19 3.17 -1.62
N ILE A 123 13.33 4.14 -1.31
CA ILE A 123 13.46 5.52 -1.82
C ILE A 123 14.73 6.16 -1.25
N HIS A 124 15.04 5.94 0.04
CA HIS A 124 16.28 6.41 0.64
C HIS A 124 17.52 5.81 -0.04
N GLN A 125 17.54 4.50 -0.26
CA GLN A 125 18.62 3.81 -0.97
C GLN A 125 18.86 4.40 -2.37
N LYS A 126 17.80 4.72 -3.11
CA LYS A 126 17.91 5.33 -4.46
C LYS A 126 18.49 6.74 -4.39
N ARG A 127 18.05 7.55 -3.42
CA ARG A 127 18.60 8.89 -3.20
C ARG A 127 20.10 8.85 -2.92
N GLU A 128 20.53 7.93 -2.07
CA GLU A 128 21.95 7.71 -1.78
C GLU A 128 22.73 7.27 -3.02
N ALA A 129 22.20 6.32 -3.79
CA ALA A 129 22.84 5.82 -5.01
C ALA A 129 22.99 6.89 -6.10
N MET A 130 22.06 7.84 -6.23
CA MET A 130 22.16 8.96 -7.18
C MET A 130 23.10 10.09 -6.70
N SER A 131 23.50 10.07 -5.43
CA SER A 131 24.37 11.09 -4.84
C SER A 131 25.86 10.68 -4.89
N ARG A 132 26.15 9.48 -5.40
CA ARG A 132 27.49 8.94 -5.65
C ARG A 132 27.85 9.13 -7.11
#